data_AF-U1FUL2-F1
#
_entry.id   AF-U1FUL2-F1
#
_cell.length_a   1.000
_cell.length_b   1.000
_cell.length_c   1.000
_cell.angle_alpha   90.00
_cell.angle_beta   90.00
_cell.angle_gamma   90.00
#
_symmetry.space_group_name_H-M   'P 1'
#
loop_
_entity.id
_entity.type
_entity.pdbx_description
1 polymer ?
#
loop_
_entity_poly.entity_id
_entity_poly.type
_entity_poly.pdbx_seq_one_letter_code
_entity_poly.pdbx_strand_id
1 'polypeptide(L)'
;MLGSVLPELAVRSIVPCFDGEVVAATFAESIAARSKSRLLLWNTSDFTPQAESATPIPQYQPLADQVECLVGAYGHGLVFLHQDGWICSADSLNFDVEYYDRHFFVPTDWLSTTGNLMLGIFRNGNIVFVQRDELVVIRRGLEHFEQGQSRGNGKRPSLTRTMVSDSAVDAVSSKTR
;
A
#
# COMPACT_ATOMS: atom_id res chain seq x y z
N MET A 1 -15.94 -13.63 -23.04
CA MET A 1 -16.72 -13.24 -21.85
C MET A 1 -16.42 -11.78 -21.60
N LEU A 2 -17.38 -10.89 -21.82
CA LEU A 2 -17.23 -9.46 -21.53
C LEU A 2 -17.30 -9.29 -20.00
N GLY A 3 -16.25 -8.79 -19.37
CA GLY A 3 -16.29 -8.45 -17.95
C GLY A 3 -17.18 -7.24 -17.75
N SER A 4 -18.43 -7.44 -17.30
CA SER A 4 -19.29 -6.32 -16.90
C SER A 4 -18.85 -5.81 -15.54
N VAL A 5 -18.33 -4.57 -15.49
CA VAL A 5 -18.20 -3.85 -14.22
C VAL A 5 -19.61 -3.63 -13.71
N LEU A 6 -19.93 -4.16 -12.53
CA LEU A 6 -21.25 -3.96 -11.92
C LEU A 6 -21.50 -2.44 -11.82
N PRO A 7 -22.68 -1.92 -12.23
CA PRO A 7 -23.01 -0.48 -12.20
C PRO A 7 -22.81 0.19 -10.83
N GLU A 8 -22.69 -0.63 -9.80
CA GLU A 8 -22.58 -0.30 -8.39
C GLU A 8 -21.11 -0.12 -7.93
N LEU A 9 -20.12 -0.65 -8.68
CA LEU A 9 -18.70 -0.57 -8.28
C LEU A 9 -18.05 0.77 -8.69
N ALA A 10 -17.86 1.66 -7.71
CA ALA A 10 -17.09 2.89 -7.90
C ALA A 10 -15.61 2.68 -7.51
N VAL A 11 -14.69 3.15 -8.36
CA VAL A 11 -13.27 3.26 -7.99
C VAL A 11 -13.14 4.34 -6.91
N ARG A 12 -12.57 3.96 -5.75
CA ARG A 12 -12.33 4.88 -4.63
C ARG A 12 -10.92 5.44 -4.64
N SER A 13 -9.93 4.62 -4.95
CA SER A 13 -8.54 5.05 -5.02
C SER A 13 -7.75 4.19 -5.99
N ILE A 14 -6.70 4.78 -6.55
CA ILE A 14 -5.70 4.13 -7.38
C ILE A 14 -4.34 4.57 -6.86
N VAL A 15 -3.49 3.61 -6.50
CA VAL A 15 -2.18 3.85 -5.89
C VAL A 15 -1.13 3.03 -6.65
N PRO A 16 -0.14 3.66 -7.31
CA PRO A 16 1.02 2.93 -7.80
C PRO A 16 1.85 2.46 -6.59
N CYS A 17 2.33 1.23 -6.66
CA CYS A 17 3.07 0.58 -5.59
C CYS A 17 4.17 -0.33 -6.15
N PHE A 18 5.01 -0.88 -5.27
CA PHE A 18 6.14 -1.75 -5.64
C PHE A 18 7.00 -1.11 -6.73
N ASP A 19 7.49 0.10 -6.45
CA ASP A 19 8.29 0.93 -7.37
C ASP A 19 7.59 1.32 -8.68
N GLY A 20 6.26 1.22 -8.72
CA GLY A 20 5.43 1.58 -9.87
C GLY A 20 5.14 0.41 -10.81
N GLU A 21 5.66 -0.78 -10.52
CA GLU A 21 5.42 -2.00 -11.31
C GLU A 21 3.99 -2.54 -11.14
N VAL A 22 3.32 -2.18 -10.04
CA VAL A 22 1.96 -2.62 -9.74
C VAL A 22 1.07 -1.43 -9.42
N VAL A 23 -0.17 -1.48 -9.90
CA VAL A 23 -1.23 -0.54 -9.52
C VAL A 23 -2.21 -1.25 -8.61
N ALA A 24 -2.39 -0.72 -7.40
CA ALA A 24 -3.44 -1.12 -6.47
C ALA A 24 -4.65 -0.21 -6.65
N ALA A 25 -5.84 -0.77 -6.82
CA ALA A 25 -7.08 0.00 -6.83
C ALA A 25 -8.10 -0.57 -5.86
N THR A 26 -8.78 0.33 -5.15
CA THR A 26 -9.91 -0.02 -4.29
C THR A 26 -11.23 0.35 -4.93
N PHE A 27 -12.18 -0.57 -4.86
CA PHE A 27 -13.53 -0.41 -5.37
C PHE A 27 -14.54 -0.50 -4.24
N ALA A 28 -15.68 0.15 -4.36
CA ALA A 28 -16.79 -0.03 -3.43
C ALA A 28 -18.11 -0.17 -4.19
N GLU A 29 -18.97 -1.09 -3.74
CA GLU A 29 -20.30 -1.36 -4.30
C GLU A 29 -21.30 -0.20 -4.12
N SER A 30 -20.93 0.85 -3.39
CA SER A 30 -21.72 2.09 -3.33
C SER A 30 -20.86 3.22 -2.75
N ILE A 31 -21.23 4.45 -3.09
CA ILE A 31 -20.77 5.65 -2.38
C ILE A 31 -21.41 5.72 -0.97
N ALA A 32 -22.45 4.93 -0.70
CA ALA A 32 -23.00 4.78 0.65
C ALA A 32 -21.96 4.20 1.63
N ALA A 33 -21.94 4.75 2.84
CA ALA A 33 -20.88 4.60 3.84
C ALA A 33 -20.68 3.20 4.46
N ARG A 34 -21.20 2.13 3.85
CA ARG A 34 -21.16 0.76 4.40
C ARG A 34 -20.76 -0.36 3.43
N SER A 35 -20.39 -0.02 2.19
CA SER A 35 -19.98 -1.05 1.22
C SER A 35 -18.57 -1.54 1.51
N LYS A 36 -18.38 -2.86 1.52
CA LYS A 36 -17.06 -3.49 1.61
C LYS A 36 -16.18 -2.96 0.48
N SER A 37 -14.97 -2.54 0.81
CA SER A 37 -13.99 -2.16 -0.21
C SER A 37 -13.31 -3.42 -0.74
N ARG A 38 -13.12 -3.51 -2.06
CA ARG A 38 -12.37 -4.59 -2.69
C ARG A 38 -11.05 -4.03 -3.18
N LEU A 39 -9.94 -4.60 -2.72
CA LEU A 39 -8.61 -4.29 -3.22
C LEU A 39 -8.27 -5.26 -4.36
N LEU A 40 -7.83 -4.71 -5.48
CA LEU A 40 -7.32 -5.45 -6.62
C LEU A 40 -5.99 -4.85 -7.05
N LEU A 41 -5.06 -5.70 -7.50
CA LEU A 41 -3.71 -5.30 -7.90
C LEU A 41 -3.44 -5.82 -9.32
N TRP A 42 -2.86 -4.99 -10.17
CA TRP A 42 -2.51 -5.31 -11.57
C TRP A 42 -1.07 -4.94 -11.86
N ASN A 43 -0.43 -5.63 -12.82
CA ASN A 43 0.85 -5.15 -13.31
C ASN A 43 0.61 -3.88 -14.14
N THR A 44 1.45 -2.87 -13.94
CA THR A 44 1.38 -1.62 -14.72
C THR A 44 1.60 -1.91 -16.21
N SER A 45 2.39 -2.94 -16.55
CA SER A 45 2.63 -3.41 -17.92
C SER A 45 1.37 -3.88 -18.64
N ASP A 46 0.31 -4.24 -17.92
CA ASP A 46 -0.95 -4.69 -18.52
C ASP A 46 -1.75 -3.51 -19.11
N PHE A 47 -1.43 -2.27 -18.70
CA PHE A 47 -2.09 -1.05 -19.17
C PHE A 47 -1.33 -0.43 -20.34
N THR A 48 -1.53 -0.99 -21.54
CA THR A 48 -1.02 -0.41 -22.80
C THR A 48 -2.14 0.34 -23.54
N PRO A 49 -1.83 1.27 -24.47
CA PRO A 49 -2.86 1.98 -25.24
C PRO A 49 -3.79 1.07 -26.06
N GLN A 50 -3.39 -0.18 -26.32
CA GLN A 50 -4.17 -1.18 -27.06
C GLN A 50 -4.89 -2.17 -26.16
N ALA A 51 -4.63 -2.16 -24.85
CA ALA A 51 -5.26 -3.07 -23.91
C ALA A 51 -6.72 -2.65 -23.63
N GLU A 52 -7.65 -3.58 -23.84
CA GLU A 52 -9.08 -3.38 -23.52
C GLU A 52 -9.47 -3.94 -22.14
N SER A 53 -8.61 -4.78 -21.55
CA SER A 53 -8.83 -5.38 -20.23
C SER A 53 -7.51 -5.74 -19.55
N ALA A 54 -7.53 -5.83 -18.22
CA ALA A 54 -6.41 -6.25 -17.39
C ALA A 54 -6.88 -7.24 -16.32
N THR A 55 -6.07 -8.25 -16.03
CA THR A 55 -6.41 -9.30 -15.05
C THR A 55 -5.69 -9.02 -13.73
N PRO A 56 -6.39 -9.00 -12.58
CA PRO A 56 -5.73 -8.84 -11.29
C PRO A 56 -4.70 -9.96 -11.04
N ILE A 57 -3.62 -9.64 -10.34
CA ILE A 57 -2.55 -10.59 -9.99
C ILE A 57 -3.10 -11.59 -8.96
N PRO A 58 -3.33 -12.87 -9.32
CA PRO A 58 -4.04 -13.80 -8.45
C PRO A 58 -3.32 -14.10 -7.13
N GLN A 59 -1.98 -14.05 -7.14
CA GLN A 59 -1.15 -14.34 -5.96
C GLN A 59 -1.38 -13.36 -4.81
N TYR A 60 -1.81 -12.13 -5.11
CA TYR A 60 -2.07 -11.10 -4.09
C TYR A 60 -3.50 -11.15 -3.55
N GLN A 61 -4.41 -11.84 -4.24
CA GLN A 61 -5.83 -11.84 -3.89
C GLN A 61 -6.11 -12.35 -2.47
N PRO A 62 -5.46 -13.43 -1.97
CA PRO A 62 -5.73 -13.94 -0.63
C PRO A 62 -5.52 -12.91 0.49
N LEU A 63 -4.45 -12.10 0.41
CA LEU A 63 -4.23 -11.02 1.38
C LEU A 63 -5.11 -9.81 1.07
N ALA A 64 -5.30 -9.47 -0.21
CA ALA A 64 -6.15 -8.34 -0.61
C ALA A 64 -7.60 -8.51 -0.12
N ASP A 65 -8.11 -9.74 -0.06
CA ASP A 65 -9.44 -10.06 0.48
C ASP A 65 -9.55 -9.85 2.00
N GLN A 66 -8.42 -9.74 2.71
CA GLN A 66 -8.34 -9.46 4.16
C GLN A 66 -8.07 -7.97 4.46
N VAL A 67 -7.95 -7.14 3.42
CA VAL A 67 -7.78 -5.69 3.55
C VAL A 67 -9.14 -5.03 3.76
N GLU A 68 -9.28 -4.33 4.88
CA GLU A 68 -10.47 -3.50 5.17
C GLU A 68 -10.39 -2.17 4.40
N CYS A 69 -9.22 -1.53 4.43
CA CYS A 69 -8.98 -0.23 3.79
C CYS A 69 -7.53 -0.09 3.31
N LEU A 70 -7.34 0.42 2.10
CA LEU A 70 -6.01 0.82 1.62
C LEU A 70 -5.64 2.20 2.19
N VAL A 71 -4.51 2.28 2.88
CA VAL A 71 -3.99 3.55 3.43
C VAL A 71 -3.12 4.28 2.39
N GLY A 72 -2.32 3.53 1.62
CA GLY A 72 -1.52 4.04 0.51
C GLY A 72 -0.24 3.25 0.29
N ALA A 73 0.75 3.87 -0.35
CA ALA A 73 2.08 3.31 -0.55
C ALA A 73 3.14 4.13 0.19
N TYR A 74 4.14 3.46 0.77
CA TYR A 74 5.27 4.09 1.41
C TYR A 74 6.54 3.25 1.28
N GLY A 75 7.64 3.88 0.85
CA GLY A 75 8.85 3.16 0.46
C GLY A 75 8.54 2.17 -0.67
N HIS A 76 8.92 0.90 -0.47
CA HIS A 76 8.69 -0.18 -1.43
C HIS A 76 7.42 -1.00 -1.14
N GLY A 77 6.58 -0.58 -0.17
CA GLY A 77 5.45 -1.36 0.29
C GLY A 77 4.10 -0.65 0.21
N LEU A 78 3.04 -1.45 0.19
CA LEU A 78 1.68 -1.01 0.45
C LEU A 78 1.43 -0.97 1.95
N VAL A 79 0.65 0.01 2.39
CA VAL A 79 0.17 0.16 3.76
C VAL A 79 -1.35 0.06 3.75
N PHE A 80 -1.89 -0.79 4.62
CA PHE A 80 -3.30 -1.10 4.63
C PHE A 80 -3.80 -1.36 6.05
N LEU A 81 -5.09 -1.13 6.28
CA LEU A 81 -5.81 -1.60 7.45
C LEU A 81 -6.31 -3.01 7.17
N HIS A 82 -5.87 -3.97 7.99
CA HIS A 82 -6.34 -5.35 7.94
C HIS A 82 -7.67 -5.50 8.70
N GLN A 83 -8.48 -6.50 8.35
CA GLN A 83 -9.80 -6.77 8.96
C GLN A 83 -9.76 -7.03 10.48
N ASP A 84 -8.62 -7.41 11.01
CA ASP A 84 -8.40 -7.59 12.45
C ASP A 84 -8.05 -6.27 13.19
N GLY A 85 -8.07 -5.13 12.50
CA GLY A 85 -7.85 -3.80 13.08
C GLY A 85 -6.39 -3.34 13.12
N TRP A 86 -5.45 -4.12 12.58
CA TRP A 86 -4.04 -3.71 12.50
C TRP A 86 -3.75 -2.86 11.28
N ILE A 87 -2.93 -1.83 11.45
CA ILE A 87 -2.20 -1.24 10.33
C ILE A 87 -1.05 -2.18 9.98
N CYS A 88 -1.01 -2.57 8.71
CA CYS A 88 -0.07 -3.52 8.17
C CYS A 88 0.68 -2.92 6.98
N SER A 89 1.82 -3.51 6.65
CA SER A 89 2.49 -3.26 5.38
C SER A 89 3.03 -4.54 4.74
N ALA A 90 3.14 -4.50 3.41
CA ALA A 90 3.78 -5.55 2.63
C ALA A 90 4.38 -4.95 1.36
N ASP A 91 5.59 -5.40 0.99
CA ASP A 91 6.21 -5.24 -0.32
C ASP A 91 5.80 -6.37 -1.28
N SER A 92 6.27 -6.32 -2.52
CA SER A 92 5.90 -7.30 -3.56
C SER A 92 6.35 -8.73 -3.25
N LEU A 93 7.37 -8.90 -2.40
CA LEU A 93 7.91 -10.22 -2.05
C LEU A 93 7.14 -10.86 -0.89
N ASN A 94 6.48 -10.06 -0.06
CA ASN A 94 5.77 -10.53 1.12
C ASN A 94 4.28 -10.15 1.18
N PHE A 95 3.69 -9.66 0.08
CA PHE A 95 2.24 -9.45 -0.05
C PHE A 95 1.51 -10.80 -0.15
N ASP A 96 1.41 -11.47 0.99
CA ASP A 96 0.82 -12.79 1.17
C ASP A 96 0.25 -12.90 2.59
N VAL A 97 -0.78 -13.72 2.78
CA VAL A 97 -1.52 -13.89 4.05
C VAL A 97 -0.64 -14.30 5.22
N GLU A 98 0.52 -14.91 4.95
CA GLU A 98 1.48 -15.30 5.96
C GLU A 98 2.48 -14.16 6.25
N TYR A 99 2.99 -13.46 5.24
CA TYR A 99 4.29 -12.75 5.34
C TYR A 99 4.26 -11.22 5.57
N TYR A 100 3.09 -10.60 5.70
CA TYR A 100 2.98 -9.15 5.93
C TYR A 100 3.40 -8.72 7.35
N ASP A 101 3.82 -7.45 7.50
CA ASP A 101 4.26 -6.86 8.77
C ASP A 101 3.09 -6.11 9.44
N ARG A 102 2.90 -6.28 10.76
CA ARG A 102 1.86 -5.59 11.55
C ARG A 102 2.49 -4.50 12.41
N HIS A 103 2.01 -3.27 12.32
CA HIS A 103 2.65 -2.12 12.96
C HIS A 103 2.05 -1.74 14.30
N PHE A 104 0.76 -1.42 14.30
CA PHE A 104 0.02 -1.05 15.49
C PHE A 104 -1.47 -1.32 15.29
N PHE A 105 -2.15 -1.58 16.39
CA PHE A 105 -3.59 -1.79 16.43
C PHE A 105 -4.33 -0.46 16.47
N VAL A 106 -5.42 -0.36 15.70
CA VAL A 106 -6.32 0.80 15.71
C VAL A 106 -7.50 0.47 16.62
N PRO A 107 -7.74 1.23 17.71
CA PRO A 107 -8.85 0.93 18.62
C PRO A 107 -10.19 0.92 17.89
N THR A 108 -11.09 -0.01 18.27
CA THR A 108 -12.38 -0.18 17.59
C THR A 108 -13.23 1.08 17.59
N ASP A 109 -13.11 1.95 18.60
CA ASP A 109 -13.83 3.24 18.65
C ASP A 109 -13.42 4.19 17.50
N TRP A 110 -12.23 3.98 16.91
CA TRP A 110 -11.76 4.69 15.72
C TRP A 110 -12.21 4.05 14.41
N LEU A 111 -12.46 2.73 14.42
CA LEU A 111 -12.87 1.94 13.25
C LEU A 111 -14.40 1.90 13.08
N SER A 112 -15.11 1.87 14.20
CA SER A 112 -16.56 1.82 14.31
C SER A 112 -17.07 3.18 14.73
N THR A 113 -17.73 3.90 13.82
CA THR A 113 -18.93 4.71 14.14
C THR A 113 -19.39 5.50 12.93
N THR A 114 -20.25 4.89 12.11
CA THR A 114 -21.31 5.61 11.36
C THR A 114 -20.85 6.74 10.40
N GLY A 115 -19.55 6.88 10.14
CA GLY A 115 -18.94 8.01 9.48
C GLY A 115 -17.75 7.59 8.63
N ASN A 116 -17.40 8.44 7.67
CA ASN A 116 -16.34 8.20 6.69
C ASN A 116 -14.96 8.24 7.39
N LEU A 117 -14.50 7.11 7.94
CA LEU A 117 -13.11 6.97 8.35
C LEU A 117 -12.23 7.23 7.11
N MET A 118 -11.43 8.29 7.17
CA MET A 118 -10.44 8.58 6.13
C MET A 118 -9.06 8.23 6.68
N LEU A 119 -8.41 7.31 5.98
CA LEU A 119 -7.05 6.88 6.22
C LEU A 119 -6.17 7.42 5.11
N GLY A 120 -4.98 7.89 5.46
CA GLY A 120 -4.00 8.31 4.48
C GLY A 120 -2.60 8.25 5.03
N ILE A 121 -1.64 8.27 4.11
CA ILE A 121 -0.22 8.32 4.43
C ILE A 121 0.44 9.50 3.72
N PHE A 122 1.24 10.26 4.46
CA PHE A 122 2.07 11.31 3.91
C PHE A 122 3.37 10.75 3.33
N ARG A 123 4.03 11.53 2.46
CA ARG A 123 5.32 11.17 1.85
C ARG A 123 6.43 10.88 2.87
N ASN A 124 6.32 11.41 4.08
CA ASN A 124 7.26 11.18 5.17
C ASN A 124 6.90 9.96 6.06
N GLY A 125 5.91 9.16 5.66
CA GLY A 125 5.49 7.95 6.38
C GLY A 125 4.57 8.19 7.57
N ASN A 126 4.18 9.44 7.84
CA ASN A 126 3.17 9.72 8.85
C ASN A 126 1.80 9.25 8.37
N ILE A 127 1.10 8.51 9.23
CA ILE A 127 -0.26 8.03 8.95
C ILE A 127 -1.25 8.99 9.58
N VAL A 128 -2.32 9.30 8.85
CA VAL A 128 -3.41 10.15 9.31
C VAL A 128 -4.69 9.36 9.39
N PHE A 129 -5.39 9.55 10.51
CA PHE A 129 -6.75 9.09 10.74
C PHE A 129 -7.61 10.35 10.87
N VAL A 130 -8.68 10.42 10.08
CA VAL A 130 -9.72 11.43 10.25
C VAL A 130 -11.03 10.73 10.52
N GLN A 131 -11.64 11.08 11.64
CA GLN A 131 -12.95 10.59 12.04
C GLN A 131 -13.77 11.77 12.54
N ARG A 132 -14.84 12.12 11.81
CA ARG A 132 -15.67 13.31 12.07
C ARG A 132 -14.82 14.59 12.11
N ASP A 133 -14.66 15.19 13.28
CA ASP A 133 -13.94 16.42 13.57
C ASP A 133 -12.59 16.16 14.25
N GLU A 134 -12.23 14.90 14.50
CA GLU A 134 -10.96 14.51 15.09
C GLU A 134 -9.96 14.07 14.01
N LEU A 135 -8.72 14.56 14.14
CA LEU A 135 -7.59 14.21 13.30
C LEU A 135 -6.43 13.72 14.17
N VAL A 136 -5.96 12.50 13.91
CA VAL A 136 -4.80 11.92 14.58
C VAL A 136 -3.70 11.69 13.57
N VAL A 137 -2.49 12.13 13.93
CA VAL A 137 -1.27 11.89 13.15
C VAL A 137 -0.38 10.94 13.91
N ILE A 138 -0.19 9.74 13.36
CA ILE A 138 0.73 8.75 13.89
C ILE A 138 2.08 8.94 13.20
N ARG A 139 3.05 9.44 13.96
CA ARG A 139 4.43 9.62 13.51
C ARG A 139 5.21 8.35 13.78
N ARG A 140 6.09 7.96 12.84
CA ARG A 140 6.98 6.80 12.99
C ARG A 140 6.23 5.48 13.26
N GLY A 141 4.93 5.42 12.92
CA GLY A 141 4.09 4.25 13.15
C GLY A 141 4.56 3.02 12.38
N LEU A 142 5.24 3.22 11.26
CA LEU A 142 5.77 2.14 10.42
C LEU A 142 7.18 1.66 10.81
N GLU A 143 7.85 2.33 11.76
CA GLU A 143 9.23 1.98 12.15
C GLU A 143 9.30 0.72 13.02
N HIS A 144 8.21 0.42 13.73
CA HIS A 144 8.09 -0.75 14.58
C HIS A 144 7.04 -1.67 13.97
N PHE A 145 7.29 -2.97 14.04
CA PHE A 145 6.33 -3.96 13.61
C PHE A 145 6.49 -5.22 14.44
N GLU A 146 5.35 -5.82 14.77
CA GLU A 146 5.28 -7.24 15.03
C GLU A 146 5.42 -7.95 13.70
N GLN A 147 6.43 -8.81 13.64
CA GLN A 147 6.50 -9.83 12.61
C GLN A 147 5.23 -10.66 12.71
N GLY A 148 4.41 -10.67 11.65
CA GLY A 148 3.16 -11.44 11.59
C GLY A 148 3.40 -12.93 11.86
N GLN A 149 2.33 -13.70 12.02
CA GLN A 149 2.36 -15.13 12.40
C GLN A 149 3.28 -16.03 11.54
N SER A 150 3.81 -15.58 10.40
CA SER A 150 4.75 -16.33 9.54
C SER A 150 6.23 -16.20 9.84
N ARG A 151 6.67 -15.17 10.57
CA ARG A 151 8.11 -14.87 10.71
C ARG A 151 8.79 -15.55 11.90
N GLY A 152 8.29 -16.72 12.31
CA GLY A 152 8.90 -17.53 13.36
C GLY A 152 10.32 -18.05 13.05
N ASN A 153 10.84 -17.94 11.81
CA ASN A 153 12.20 -18.41 11.50
C ASN A 153 12.90 -17.81 10.26
N GLY A 154 12.34 -16.81 9.59
CA GLY A 154 12.90 -16.28 8.33
C GLY A 154 13.61 -14.93 8.50
N LYS A 155 14.94 -14.92 8.54
CA LYS A 155 15.76 -13.69 8.49
C LYS A 155 15.41 -12.87 7.22
N ARG A 156 15.04 -11.61 7.42
CA ARG A 156 14.97 -10.60 6.35
C ARG A 156 16.34 -10.50 5.65
N PRO A 157 16.43 -10.60 4.30
CA PRO A 157 17.63 -10.18 3.61
C PRO A 157 17.80 -8.68 3.85
N SER A 158 18.91 -8.28 4.46
CA SER A 158 19.23 -6.88 4.66
C SER A 158 19.38 -6.21 3.30
N LEU A 159 18.49 -5.26 2.98
CA LEU A 159 18.73 -4.30 1.91
C LEU A 159 19.95 -3.48 2.30
N THR A 160 21.11 -3.86 1.76
CA THR A 160 22.34 -3.10 1.92
C THR A 160 22.17 -1.86 1.07
N ARG A 161 22.02 -0.70 1.72
CA ARG A 161 22.07 0.61 1.08
C ARG A 161 23.45 0.78 0.46
N THR A 162 23.58 0.51 -0.84
CA THR A 162 24.77 0.89 -1.60
C THR A 162 24.80 2.41 -1.66
N MET A 163 25.57 3.03 -0.77
CA MET A 163 25.98 4.41 -0.94
C MET A 163 26.88 4.46 -2.17
N VAL A 164 26.36 4.95 -3.29
CA VAL A 164 27.20 5.43 -4.38
C VAL A 164 27.87 6.70 -3.86
N SER A 165 29.14 6.59 -3.47
CA SER A 165 30.00 7.73 -3.21
C SER A 165 30.38 8.37 -4.54
N ASP A 166 29.76 9.49 -4.84
CA ASP A 166 30.22 10.41 -5.89
C ASP A 166 31.63 10.89 -5.54
N SER A 167 32.60 10.48 -6.35
CA SER A 167 33.97 11.01 -6.33
C SER A 167 34.49 11.10 -7.75
N ALA A 168 34.05 12.16 -8.44
CA ALA A 168 34.69 12.63 -9.68
C ALA A 168 34.44 14.13 -9.86
N VAL A 169 35.03 14.94 -8.98
CA VAL A 169 35.34 16.34 -9.26
C VAL A 169 36.80 16.54 -8.93
N ASP A 170 37.65 16.44 -9.94
CA ASP A 170 38.90 17.20 -10.12
C ASP A 170 39.75 16.59 -11.25
N ALA A 171 39.61 17.15 -12.46
CA ALA A 171 40.68 17.25 -13.45
C ALA A 171 40.19 17.98 -14.71
N VAL A 172 40.12 19.31 -14.67
CA VAL A 172 40.27 20.13 -15.90
C VAL A 172 41.43 21.08 -15.67
N SER A 173 42.61 20.61 -16.07
CA SER A 173 43.80 21.45 -16.23
C SER A 173 43.62 22.32 -17.47
N SER A 174 43.82 23.62 -17.28
CA SER A 174 43.93 24.64 -18.30
C SER A 174 44.91 24.26 -19.42
N LYS A 175 44.50 24.49 -20.68
CA LYS A 175 45.43 24.75 -21.78
C LYS A 175 44.97 25.98 -22.54
N THR A 176 45.72 27.05 -22.33
CA THR A 176 45.75 28.28 -23.12
C THR A 176 46.20 27.97 -24.55
N ARG A 177 45.55 28.59 -25.53
CA ARG A 177 46.15 28.92 -26.82
C ARG A 177 45.67 30.30 -27.24
#